data_AF-A0A3C2E0U6-F1
#
_entry.id   AF-A0A3C2E0U6-F1
#
_cell.length_a   1.000
_cell.length_b   1.000
_cell.length_c   1.000
_cell.angle_alpha   90.00
_cell.angle_beta   90.00
_cell.angle_gamma   90.00
#
_symmetry.space_group_name_H-M   'P 1'
#
loop_
_entity.id
_entity.type
_entity.pdbx_description
1 polymer ?
#
loop_
_entity_poly.entity_id
_entity_poly.type
_entity_poly.pdbx_seq_one_letter_code
_entity_poly.pdbx_strand_id
1 'polypeptide(L)'
;MKFMLLTAAAATALIGESALAQSRSVDMSGIVVDWSGDVEGNGEFSAAAIDVDGSFGGNLVLSGAAIDARARVGGRLSADGGAIDFEGAVSGPAEFNGGAVDIEASFGDHVEINAGALGVDRDSVFAGDVDIAAGALHFSGRVEGRLMAEVGDAEFDGVAVGPIEISAERRRGMFNRRDRSEITIAGQIQQGGSVCAHEVIFESGAEVTGTLTVTADEMPEYPAGFDSSNIRFVERDGESCR
;
A
#
# COMPACT_ATOMS: atom_id res chain seq x y z
N MET A 1 32.16 -62.14 52.16
CA MET A 1 32.24 -60.87 51.41
C MET A 1 32.32 -61.20 49.93
N LYS A 2 31.23 -60.96 49.19
CA LYS A 2 31.17 -61.14 47.73
C LYS A 2 30.27 -60.03 47.19
N PHE A 3 30.91 -59.05 46.56
CA PHE A 3 30.29 -57.95 45.83
C PHE A 3 29.56 -58.52 44.61
N MET A 4 28.32 -58.10 44.36
CA MET A 4 27.67 -58.29 43.07
C MET A 4 27.00 -56.98 42.68
N LEU A 5 27.49 -56.43 41.55
CA LEU A 5 27.14 -55.13 40.99
C LEU A 5 25.68 -55.09 40.51
N LEU A 6 25.00 -53.97 40.81
CA LEU A 6 23.85 -53.49 40.07
C LEU A 6 24.31 -52.89 38.74
N THR A 7 23.80 -53.38 37.62
CA THR A 7 23.86 -52.73 36.31
C THR A 7 22.51 -52.07 36.03
N ALA A 8 22.45 -50.74 36.10
CA ALA A 8 21.31 -49.95 35.65
C ALA A 8 21.45 -49.69 34.14
N ALA A 9 20.54 -50.22 33.34
CA ALA A 9 20.41 -49.88 31.92
C ALA A 9 19.49 -48.65 31.80
N ALA A 10 20.06 -47.49 31.51
CA ALA A 10 19.30 -46.31 31.12
C ALA A 10 18.92 -46.46 29.64
N ALA A 11 17.63 -46.67 29.37
CA ALA A 11 17.08 -46.60 28.02
C ALA A 11 16.87 -45.12 27.66
N THR A 12 17.80 -44.56 26.89
CA THR A 12 17.65 -43.22 26.31
C THR A 12 16.57 -43.28 25.25
N ALA A 13 15.40 -42.69 25.53
CA ALA A 13 14.37 -42.46 24.53
C ALA A 13 14.90 -41.37 23.57
N LEU A 14 15.31 -41.79 22.37
CA LEU A 14 15.49 -40.89 21.24
C LEU A 14 14.10 -40.44 20.79
N ILE A 15 13.65 -39.32 21.35
CA ILE A 15 12.54 -38.56 20.76
C ILE A 15 13.12 -37.98 19.48
N GLY A 16 12.81 -38.59 18.34
CA GLY A 16 13.10 -38.00 17.05
C GLY A 16 12.33 -36.70 16.95
N GLU A 17 13.03 -35.57 17.11
CA GLU A 17 12.52 -34.28 16.67
C GLU A 17 12.31 -34.40 15.17
N SER A 18 11.04 -34.45 14.78
CA SER A 18 10.63 -34.13 13.42
C SER A 18 10.96 -32.66 13.18
N ALA A 19 12.23 -32.40 12.86
CA ALA A 19 12.64 -31.21 12.14
C ALA A 19 11.95 -31.29 10.78
N LEU A 20 10.72 -30.77 10.71
CA LEU A 20 10.15 -30.33 9.45
C LEU A 20 11.21 -29.42 8.84
N ALA A 21 11.78 -29.85 7.72
CA ALA A 21 12.59 -28.99 6.88
C ALA A 21 11.68 -27.88 6.36
N GLN A 22 11.46 -26.85 7.19
CA GLN A 22 10.85 -25.60 6.77
C GLN A 22 11.78 -25.04 5.71
N SER A 23 11.25 -24.80 4.51
CA SER A 23 12.04 -24.29 3.41
C SER A 23 12.60 -22.92 3.82
N ARG A 24 13.93 -22.78 3.81
CA ARG A 24 14.56 -21.50 4.15
C ARG A 24 14.19 -20.40 3.16
N SER A 25 13.96 -20.76 1.90
CA SER A 25 13.41 -19.87 0.87
C SER A 25 12.63 -20.71 -0.14
N VAL A 26 11.68 -20.09 -0.83
CA VAL A 26 10.90 -20.72 -1.91
C VAL A 26 11.09 -19.87 -3.16
N ASP A 27 11.35 -20.54 -4.29
CA ASP A 27 11.41 -19.96 -5.63
C ASP A 27 10.56 -20.83 -6.54
N MET A 28 9.53 -20.26 -7.16
CA MET A 28 8.67 -20.95 -8.10
C MET A 28 8.39 -20.10 -9.34
N SER A 29 8.50 -20.73 -10.50
CA SER A 29 8.14 -20.11 -11.78
C SER A 29 7.28 -21.03 -12.64
N GLY A 30 6.36 -20.44 -13.42
CA GLY A 30 5.43 -21.22 -14.23
C GLY A 30 4.43 -20.37 -15.01
N ILE A 31 3.40 -21.02 -15.56
CA ILE A 31 2.24 -20.30 -16.12
C ILE A 31 1.28 -19.93 -14.99
N VAL A 32 1.05 -20.88 -14.07
CA VAL A 32 0.28 -20.69 -12.85
C VAL A 32 1.16 -21.13 -11.70
N VAL A 33 1.22 -20.32 -10.66
CA VAL A 33 1.82 -20.62 -9.36
C VAL A 33 0.72 -20.51 -8.32
N ASP A 34 0.57 -21.57 -7.54
CA ASP A 34 -0.32 -21.66 -6.38
C ASP A 34 0.56 -22.11 -5.21
N TRP A 35 0.67 -21.26 -4.20
CA TRP A 35 1.46 -21.54 -3.01
C TRP A 35 0.67 -21.28 -1.74
N SER A 36 0.71 -22.25 -0.83
CA SER A 36 0.22 -22.07 0.54
C SER A 36 1.28 -22.51 1.55
N GLY A 37 1.59 -21.66 2.54
CA GLY A 37 2.37 -22.05 3.71
C GLY A 37 3.41 -21.04 4.18
N ASP A 38 4.10 -21.39 5.26
CA ASP A 38 5.08 -20.54 5.92
C ASP A 38 6.51 -20.79 5.42
N VAL A 39 7.24 -19.71 5.18
CA VAL A 39 8.63 -19.69 4.71
C VAL A 39 9.47 -18.86 5.69
N GLU A 40 10.53 -19.45 6.25
CA GLU A 40 11.39 -18.77 7.24
C GLU A 40 12.14 -17.59 6.62
N GLY A 41 12.53 -17.69 5.35
CA GLY A 41 13.24 -16.64 4.60
C GLY A 41 12.42 -16.13 3.42
N ASN A 42 13.01 -16.16 2.23
CA ASN A 42 12.47 -15.41 1.08
C ASN A 42 11.49 -16.23 0.25
N GLY A 43 10.48 -15.57 -0.31
CA GLY A 43 9.62 -16.09 -1.37
C GLY A 43 9.85 -15.34 -2.68
N GLU A 44 10.05 -16.06 -3.77
CA GLU A 44 10.15 -15.51 -5.13
C GLU A 44 9.21 -16.29 -6.04
N PHE A 45 8.25 -15.60 -6.64
CA PHE A 45 7.22 -16.22 -7.47
C PHE A 45 7.07 -15.47 -8.79
N SER A 46 7.21 -16.19 -9.91
CA SER A 46 7.14 -15.62 -11.26
C SER A 46 6.23 -16.43 -12.17
N ALA A 47 5.03 -15.93 -12.49
CA ALA A 47 4.07 -16.64 -13.33
C ALA A 47 3.10 -15.72 -14.05
N ALA A 48 2.31 -16.25 -15.00
CA ALA A 48 1.24 -15.45 -15.59
C ALA A 48 0.12 -15.19 -14.56
N ALA A 49 -0.20 -16.19 -13.74
CA ALA A 49 -1.10 -16.07 -12.60
C ALA A 49 -0.42 -16.59 -11.32
N ILE A 50 -0.50 -15.82 -10.24
CA ILE A 50 0.07 -16.15 -8.93
C ILE A 50 -1.06 -16.09 -7.90
N ASP A 51 -1.22 -17.15 -7.12
CA ASP A 51 -2.02 -17.21 -5.89
C ASP A 51 -1.08 -17.61 -4.75
N VAL A 52 -0.91 -16.73 -3.76
CA VAL A 52 0.00 -16.93 -2.63
C VAL A 52 -0.74 -16.67 -1.31
N ASP A 53 -0.82 -17.69 -0.47
CA ASP A 53 -1.34 -17.59 0.90
C ASP A 53 -0.27 -18.05 1.90
N GLY A 54 0.23 -17.16 2.75
CA GLY A 54 1.19 -17.59 3.77
C GLY A 54 1.98 -16.51 4.49
N SER A 55 3.09 -16.92 5.08
CA SER A 55 4.01 -16.00 5.73
C SER A 55 5.44 -16.19 5.26
N PHE A 56 6.17 -15.08 5.16
CA PHE A 56 7.55 -15.02 4.69
C PHE A 56 8.34 -14.22 5.71
N GLY A 57 9.26 -14.88 6.43
CA GLY A 57 10.12 -14.20 7.41
C GLY A 57 11.11 -13.24 6.76
N GLY A 58 11.46 -13.47 5.49
CA GLY A 58 12.31 -12.62 4.66
C GLY A 58 11.52 -11.77 3.67
N ASN A 59 12.11 -11.56 2.49
CA ASN A 59 11.50 -10.78 1.42
C ASN A 59 10.50 -11.62 0.62
N LEU A 60 9.49 -10.96 0.06
CA LEU A 60 8.55 -11.53 -0.89
C LEU A 60 8.63 -10.77 -2.22
N VAL A 61 8.90 -11.49 -3.31
CA VAL A 61 8.92 -10.95 -4.67
C VAL A 61 7.88 -11.69 -5.51
N LEU A 62 6.96 -10.95 -6.12
CA LEU A 62 5.87 -11.44 -6.95
C LEU A 62 5.95 -10.77 -8.32
N SER A 63 6.08 -11.55 -9.39
CA SER A 63 6.09 -11.03 -10.76
C SER A 63 5.12 -11.79 -11.65
N GLY A 64 4.04 -11.14 -12.09
CA GLY A 64 3.04 -11.83 -12.91
C GLY A 64 1.98 -10.97 -13.56
N ALA A 65 1.18 -11.53 -14.46
CA ALA A 65 0.11 -10.75 -15.08
C ALA A 65 -1.07 -10.51 -14.13
N ALA A 66 -1.39 -11.50 -13.30
CA ALA A 66 -2.38 -11.42 -12.23
C ALA A 66 -1.79 -12.01 -10.94
N ILE A 67 -1.89 -11.25 -9.85
CA ILE A 67 -1.38 -11.61 -8.51
C ILE A 67 -2.54 -11.49 -7.52
N ASP A 68 -2.86 -12.57 -6.82
CA ASP A 68 -3.68 -12.60 -5.60
C ASP A 68 -2.76 -13.08 -4.48
N ALA A 69 -2.54 -12.23 -3.47
CA ALA A 69 -1.61 -12.54 -2.40
C ALA A 69 -2.18 -12.16 -1.03
N ARG A 70 -2.42 -13.17 -0.20
CA ARG A 70 -2.75 -13.06 1.23
C ARG A 70 -1.52 -13.40 2.05
N ALA A 71 -0.68 -12.40 2.35
CA ALA A 71 0.66 -12.66 2.89
C ALA A 71 1.06 -11.79 4.10
N ARG A 72 1.81 -12.40 5.02
CA ARG A 72 2.62 -11.68 6.01
C ARG A 72 4.08 -11.69 5.61
N VAL A 73 4.69 -10.52 5.47
CA VAL A 73 6.06 -10.34 5.01
C VAL A 73 6.89 -9.65 6.08
N GLY A 74 7.93 -10.32 6.58
CA GLY A 74 8.84 -9.78 7.60
C GLY A 74 9.90 -8.83 7.03
N GLY A 75 10.28 -9.03 5.76
CA GLY A 75 11.21 -8.19 5.03
C GLY A 75 10.52 -7.23 4.06
N ARG A 76 11.15 -7.03 2.90
CA ARG A 76 10.62 -6.22 1.80
C ARG A 76 9.58 -6.99 0.98
N LEU A 77 8.51 -6.32 0.58
CA LEU A 77 7.60 -6.76 -0.47
C LEU A 77 7.90 -6.04 -1.79
N SER A 78 7.91 -6.77 -2.90
CA SER A 78 7.92 -6.22 -4.26
C SER A 78 6.92 -7.01 -5.10
N ALA A 79 5.93 -6.33 -5.65
CA ALA A 79 4.88 -6.93 -6.47
C ALA A 79 4.76 -6.18 -7.80
N ASP A 80 5.10 -6.85 -8.90
CA ASP A 80 5.06 -6.33 -10.25
C ASP A 80 4.03 -7.10 -11.08
N GLY A 81 2.94 -6.45 -11.50
CA GLY A 81 1.95 -7.15 -12.31
C GLY A 81 0.89 -6.34 -13.03
N GLY A 82 0.10 -7.00 -13.88
CA GLY A 82 -0.99 -6.34 -14.60
C GLY A 82 -2.15 -5.98 -13.68
N ALA A 83 -2.55 -6.92 -12.85
CA ALA A 83 -3.51 -6.76 -11.75
C ALA A 83 -2.91 -7.36 -10.47
N ILE A 84 -2.98 -6.62 -9.37
CA ILE A 84 -2.47 -7.02 -8.06
C ILE A 84 -3.58 -6.83 -7.04
N ASP A 85 -3.92 -7.90 -6.32
CA ASP A 85 -4.73 -7.88 -5.12
C ASP A 85 -3.84 -8.35 -3.96
N PHE A 86 -3.61 -7.47 -2.98
CA PHE A 86 -2.75 -7.76 -1.84
C PHE A 86 -3.46 -7.51 -0.52
N GLU A 87 -3.55 -8.59 0.27
CA GLU A 87 -4.06 -8.57 1.64
C GLU A 87 -2.97 -9.02 2.62
N GLY A 88 -2.92 -8.37 3.79
CA GLY A 88 -2.11 -8.85 4.92
C GLY A 88 -1.24 -7.81 5.59
N ALA A 89 0.04 -8.13 5.81
CA ALA A 89 0.92 -7.24 6.56
C ALA A 89 2.38 -7.29 6.08
N VAL A 90 3.02 -6.14 5.95
CA VAL A 90 4.43 -6.00 5.57
C VAL A 90 5.18 -5.20 6.63
N SER A 91 6.23 -5.78 7.20
CA SER A 91 7.02 -5.13 8.25
C SER A 91 8.11 -4.21 7.68
N GLY A 92 8.69 -4.55 6.53
CA GLY A 92 9.67 -3.73 5.82
C GLY A 92 9.05 -2.88 4.71
N PRO A 93 9.89 -2.30 3.83
CA PRO A 93 9.41 -1.51 2.72
C PRO A 93 8.58 -2.33 1.73
N ALA A 94 7.59 -1.71 1.09
CA ALA A 94 6.77 -2.34 0.06
C ALA A 94 6.77 -1.55 -1.24
N GLU A 95 6.84 -2.25 -2.37
CA GLU A 95 6.76 -1.68 -3.70
C GLU A 95 5.68 -2.42 -4.52
N PHE A 96 4.77 -1.66 -5.13
CA PHE A 96 3.73 -2.19 -6.01
C PHE A 96 3.79 -1.49 -7.36
N ASN A 97 3.93 -2.26 -8.44
CA ASN A 97 3.91 -1.74 -9.81
C ASN A 97 2.84 -2.48 -10.61
N GLY A 98 1.75 -1.81 -10.99
CA GLY A 98 0.75 -2.46 -11.83
C GLY A 98 -0.25 -1.64 -12.60
N GLY A 99 -1.06 -2.33 -13.40
CA GLY A 99 -2.15 -1.70 -14.16
C GLY A 99 -3.35 -1.38 -13.27
N ALA A 100 -3.74 -2.35 -12.44
CA ALA A 100 -4.73 -2.21 -11.38
C ALA A 100 -4.15 -2.81 -10.09
N VAL A 101 -4.25 -2.07 -9.00
CA VAL A 101 -3.72 -2.47 -7.69
C VAL A 101 -4.79 -2.22 -6.64
N ASP A 102 -5.15 -3.25 -5.89
CA ASP A 102 -6.06 -3.20 -4.75
C ASP A 102 -5.31 -3.66 -3.49
N ILE A 103 -5.43 -2.90 -2.40
CA ILE A 103 -4.67 -3.12 -1.16
C ILE A 103 -5.60 -3.11 0.05
N GLU A 104 -5.55 -4.21 0.82
CA GLU A 104 -6.14 -4.33 2.17
C GLU A 104 -5.06 -4.83 3.15
N ALA A 105 -4.17 -3.93 3.58
CA ALA A 105 -2.98 -4.34 4.32
C ALA A 105 -2.43 -3.32 5.31
N SER A 106 -1.66 -3.82 6.28
CA SER A 106 -0.89 -3.00 7.22
C SER A 106 0.59 -2.95 6.83
N PHE A 107 1.16 -1.75 6.75
CA PHE A 107 2.56 -1.51 6.39
C PHE A 107 3.30 -0.83 7.55
N GLY A 108 4.40 -1.44 7.98
CA GLY A 108 5.22 -0.96 9.09
C GLY A 108 6.29 0.07 8.70
N ASP A 109 6.57 0.20 7.41
CA ASP A 109 7.64 1.04 6.85
C ASP A 109 7.13 1.78 5.60
N HIS A 110 8.04 2.39 4.85
CA HIS A 110 7.77 3.13 3.62
C HIS A 110 7.13 2.26 2.50
N VAL A 111 6.16 2.82 1.79
CA VAL A 111 5.47 2.18 0.67
C VAL A 111 5.54 3.05 -0.58
N GLU A 112 5.93 2.44 -1.71
CA GLU A 112 5.90 3.04 -3.04
C GLU A 112 4.88 2.30 -3.93
N ILE A 113 4.00 3.03 -4.60
CA ILE A 113 2.96 2.45 -5.47
C ILE A 113 2.91 3.17 -6.80
N ASN A 114 3.13 2.44 -7.90
CA ASN A 114 2.93 2.90 -9.26
C ASN A 114 1.77 2.12 -9.90
N ALA A 115 0.65 2.79 -10.18
CA ALA A 115 -0.57 2.13 -10.65
C ALA A 115 -1.25 2.82 -11.84
N GLY A 116 -1.91 2.07 -12.71
CA GLY A 116 -2.89 2.67 -13.64
C GLY A 116 -4.15 3.12 -12.88
N ALA A 117 -4.66 2.24 -12.01
CA ALA A 117 -5.72 2.51 -11.05
C ALA A 117 -5.33 1.88 -9.70
N LEU A 118 -5.49 2.63 -8.61
CA LEU A 118 -5.18 2.20 -7.25
C LEU A 118 -6.41 2.31 -6.35
N GLY A 119 -6.80 1.20 -5.73
CA GLY A 119 -7.72 1.13 -4.61
C GLY A 119 -6.98 0.81 -3.31
N VAL A 120 -7.19 1.63 -2.28
CA VAL A 120 -6.72 1.35 -0.92
C VAL A 120 -7.92 1.24 -0.01
N ASP A 121 -8.14 0.05 0.55
CA ASP A 121 -9.26 -0.22 1.43
C ASP A 121 -9.15 0.53 2.78
N ARG A 122 -10.30 0.72 3.43
CA ARG A 122 -10.42 1.40 4.72
C ARG A 122 -9.65 0.74 5.86
N ASP A 123 -9.50 -0.58 5.80
CA ASP A 123 -8.82 -1.35 6.85
C ASP A 123 -7.29 -1.32 6.67
N SER A 124 -6.80 -0.69 5.59
CA SER A 124 -5.38 -0.48 5.36
C SER A 124 -4.78 0.58 6.28
N VAL A 125 -3.58 0.29 6.80
CA VAL A 125 -2.83 1.19 7.70
C VAL A 125 -1.39 1.31 7.24
N PHE A 126 -0.93 2.54 7.04
CA PHE A 126 0.43 2.87 6.64
C PHE A 126 1.12 3.61 7.80
N ALA A 127 1.99 2.91 8.53
CA ALA A 127 2.73 3.51 9.64
C ALA A 127 3.86 4.45 9.16
N GLY A 128 4.43 4.16 7.99
CA GLY A 128 5.48 4.95 7.34
C GLY A 128 4.95 5.95 6.31
N ASP A 129 5.88 6.51 5.54
CA ASP A 129 5.59 7.39 4.41
C ASP A 129 5.06 6.59 3.22
N VAL A 130 4.15 7.17 2.45
CA VAL A 130 3.53 6.56 1.27
C VAL A 130 3.73 7.48 0.08
N ASP A 131 4.35 6.97 -0.98
CA ASP A 131 4.53 7.66 -2.26
C ASP A 131 3.70 6.93 -3.34
N ILE A 132 2.76 7.64 -3.97
CA ILE A 132 1.81 7.10 -4.94
C ILE A 132 1.98 7.83 -6.28
N ALA A 133 2.10 7.07 -7.36
CA ALA A 133 1.90 7.56 -8.73
C ALA A 133 0.78 6.75 -9.39
N ALA A 134 -0.39 7.35 -9.59
CA ALA A 134 -1.56 6.64 -10.13
C ALA A 134 -2.26 7.35 -11.28
N GLY A 135 -2.86 6.62 -12.22
CA GLY A 135 -3.79 7.23 -13.18
C GLY A 135 -5.09 7.69 -12.50
N ALA A 136 -5.64 6.84 -11.63
CA ALA A 136 -6.78 7.13 -10.77
C ALA A 136 -6.52 6.54 -9.37
N LEU A 137 -6.86 7.29 -8.33
CA LEU A 137 -6.69 6.90 -6.93
C LEU A 137 -8.02 6.92 -6.19
N HIS A 138 -8.34 5.84 -5.48
CA HIS A 138 -9.35 5.81 -4.43
C HIS A 138 -8.68 5.37 -3.11
N PHE A 139 -8.64 6.27 -2.13
CA PHE A 139 -7.90 6.07 -0.89
C PHE A 139 -8.82 6.17 0.33
N SER A 140 -9.10 5.04 0.97
CA SER A 140 -9.92 4.97 2.19
C SER A 140 -9.12 4.64 3.46
N GLY A 141 -7.84 4.29 3.34
CA GLY A 141 -7.00 3.83 4.44
C GLY A 141 -6.53 4.92 5.41
N ARG A 142 -5.65 4.55 6.34
CA ARG A 142 -5.03 5.46 7.31
C ARG A 142 -3.52 5.59 7.08
N VAL A 143 -3.02 6.82 6.98
CA VAL A 143 -1.57 7.12 6.89
C VAL A 143 -1.12 7.89 8.12
N GLU A 144 -0.14 7.33 8.84
CA GLU A 144 0.52 7.99 9.97
C GLU A 144 1.67 8.89 9.53
N GLY A 145 2.45 8.43 8.54
CA GLY A 145 3.53 9.18 7.91
C GLY A 145 3.03 10.21 6.89
N ARG A 146 3.94 10.69 6.06
CA ARG A 146 3.62 11.59 4.94
C ARG A 146 2.97 10.82 3.80
N LEU A 147 1.94 11.40 3.19
CA LEU A 147 1.35 10.89 1.95
C LEU A 147 1.71 11.83 0.79
N MET A 148 2.46 11.34 -0.19
CA MET A 148 2.61 11.98 -1.49
C MET A 148 1.82 11.21 -2.55
N ALA A 149 1.07 11.91 -3.38
CA ALA A 149 0.35 11.32 -4.49
C ALA A 149 0.43 12.19 -5.74
N GLU A 150 0.97 11.64 -6.82
CA GLU A 150 0.90 12.18 -8.17
C GLU A 150 -0.14 11.40 -8.97
N VAL A 151 -1.27 12.03 -9.28
CA VAL A 151 -2.43 11.33 -9.84
C VAL A 151 -2.97 11.98 -11.12
N GLY A 152 -3.78 11.24 -11.88
CA GLY A 152 -4.69 11.87 -12.84
C GLY A 152 -5.93 12.45 -12.15
N ASP A 153 -6.46 11.69 -11.19
CA ASP A 153 -7.63 12.00 -10.36
C ASP A 153 -7.53 11.27 -9.02
N ALA A 154 -8.13 11.83 -7.97
CA ALA A 154 -8.18 11.20 -6.66
C ALA A 154 -9.53 11.37 -5.95
N GLU A 155 -9.93 10.32 -5.25
CA GLU A 155 -10.94 10.31 -4.20
C GLU A 155 -10.24 9.92 -2.88
N PHE A 156 -10.31 10.80 -1.89
CA PHE A 156 -9.70 10.62 -0.58
C PHE A 156 -10.76 10.61 0.52
N ASP A 157 -11.03 9.43 1.06
CA ASP A 157 -11.99 9.19 2.16
C ASP A 157 -11.30 8.71 3.43
N GLY A 158 -9.97 8.59 3.38
CA GLY A 158 -9.14 8.05 4.45
C GLY A 158 -8.82 9.04 5.57
N VAL A 159 -7.83 8.66 6.37
CA VAL A 159 -7.32 9.49 7.47
C VAL A 159 -5.83 9.72 7.29
N ALA A 160 -5.45 10.97 7.05
CA ALA A 160 -4.06 11.40 7.02
C ALA A 160 -3.70 12.11 8.32
N VAL A 161 -2.85 11.47 9.12
CA VAL A 161 -2.30 12.06 10.36
C VAL A 161 -1.08 12.89 10.04
N GLY A 162 -0.19 12.37 9.18
CA GLY A 162 0.91 13.13 8.63
C GLY A 162 0.47 14.16 7.59
N PRO A 163 1.41 14.98 7.09
CA PRO A 163 1.13 15.93 6.03
C PRO A 163 0.83 15.21 4.72
N ILE A 164 -0.06 15.81 3.92
CA ILE A 164 -0.38 15.33 2.57
C ILE A 164 0.20 16.24 1.48
N GLU A 165 0.59 15.66 0.36
CA GLU A 165 0.93 16.35 -0.87
C GLU A 165 0.28 15.60 -2.04
N ILE A 166 -0.88 16.07 -2.49
CA ILE A 166 -1.63 15.43 -3.59
C ILE A 166 -1.63 16.37 -4.78
N SER A 167 -1.05 15.95 -5.89
CA SER A 167 -1.04 16.67 -7.15
C SER A 167 -1.78 15.86 -8.20
N ALA A 168 -2.76 16.47 -8.86
CA ALA A 168 -3.52 15.83 -9.92
C ALA A 168 -3.32 16.57 -11.25
N GLU A 169 -2.82 15.87 -12.26
CA GLU A 169 -2.64 16.39 -13.62
C GLU A 169 -3.05 15.35 -14.67
N ARG A 170 -4.06 15.66 -15.47
CA ARG A 170 -4.35 14.82 -16.64
C ARG A 170 -3.43 15.23 -17.78
N ARG A 171 -2.53 14.31 -18.18
CA ARG A 171 -1.59 14.55 -19.29
C ARG A 171 -2.32 15.10 -20.52
N ARG A 172 -1.82 16.24 -20.99
CA ARG A 172 -2.25 16.91 -22.22
C ARG A 172 -1.93 16.00 -23.42
N GLY A 173 -2.88 15.15 -23.81
CA GLY A 173 -2.73 14.30 -24.99
C GLY A 173 -2.56 15.12 -26.28
N MET A 174 -2.21 14.45 -27.39
CA MET A 174 -1.95 15.03 -28.72
C MET A 174 -3.09 15.94 -29.26
N PHE A 175 -4.26 15.92 -28.64
CA PHE A 175 -5.46 16.66 -29.04
C PHE A 175 -5.86 17.81 -28.11
N ASN A 176 -4.91 18.47 -27.42
CA ASN A 176 -5.17 19.68 -26.61
C ASN A 176 -6.44 19.58 -25.74
N ARG A 177 -6.63 18.45 -25.06
CA ARG A 177 -7.67 18.38 -24.03
C ARG A 177 -7.22 19.28 -22.88
N ARG A 178 -8.12 20.16 -22.44
CA ARG A 178 -7.91 20.93 -21.21
C ARG A 178 -7.70 19.94 -20.07
N ASP A 179 -6.79 20.29 -19.18
CA ASP A 179 -6.68 19.60 -17.90
C ASP A 179 -8.03 19.67 -17.20
N ARG A 180 -8.43 18.55 -16.60
CA ARG A 180 -9.69 18.38 -15.87
C ARG A 180 -9.45 17.44 -14.71
N SER A 181 -8.25 17.47 -14.12
CA SER A 181 -7.96 16.67 -12.94
C SER A 181 -8.86 17.10 -11.79
N GLU A 182 -9.46 16.12 -11.13
CA GLU A 182 -10.35 16.34 -10.00
C GLU A 182 -9.79 15.65 -8.76
N ILE A 183 -9.83 16.35 -7.63
CA ILE A 183 -9.55 15.77 -6.32
C ILE A 183 -10.78 15.96 -5.43
N THR A 184 -11.36 14.85 -5.01
CA THR A 184 -12.47 14.80 -4.06
C THR A 184 -11.96 14.37 -2.70
N ILE A 185 -12.36 15.09 -1.65
CA ILE A 185 -11.92 14.86 -0.26
C ILE A 185 -13.15 14.70 0.62
N ALA A 186 -13.40 13.51 1.15
CA ALA A 186 -14.39 13.26 2.21
C ALA A 186 -13.75 12.77 3.53
N GLY A 187 -12.43 12.57 3.55
CA GLY A 187 -11.66 12.07 4.69
C GLY A 187 -11.17 13.12 5.69
N GLN A 188 -10.29 12.69 6.60
CA GLN A 188 -9.70 13.54 7.64
C GLN A 188 -8.25 13.88 7.35
N ILE A 189 -7.89 15.16 7.43
CA ILE A 189 -6.53 15.67 7.25
C ILE A 189 -6.12 16.43 8.52
N GLN A 190 -5.21 15.85 9.30
CA GLN A 190 -4.87 16.38 10.63
C GLN A 190 -3.75 17.41 10.59
N GLN A 191 -2.62 17.11 9.95
CA GLN A 191 -1.48 18.04 9.88
C GLN A 191 -1.57 19.08 8.75
N GLY A 192 -2.49 18.90 7.80
CA GLY A 192 -2.62 19.76 6.64
C GLY A 192 -1.68 19.32 5.51
N GLY A 193 -1.18 20.28 4.72
CA GLY A 193 -0.30 20.01 3.58
C GLY A 193 -0.68 20.81 2.34
N SER A 194 -0.57 20.19 1.18
CA SER A 194 -0.96 20.80 -0.10
C SER A 194 -1.72 19.85 -1.01
N VAL A 195 -2.71 20.42 -1.70
CA VAL A 195 -3.49 19.75 -2.74
C VAL A 195 -3.47 20.66 -3.97
N CYS A 196 -3.20 20.08 -5.15
CA CYS A 196 -3.21 20.82 -6.41
C CYS A 196 -3.96 20.03 -7.50
N ALA A 197 -4.93 20.66 -8.14
CA ALA A 197 -5.70 20.07 -9.25
C ALA A 197 -6.36 21.15 -10.11
N HIS A 198 -7.06 20.77 -11.18
CA HIS A 198 -7.97 21.70 -11.85
C HIS A 198 -9.15 22.07 -10.94
N GLU A 199 -9.77 21.04 -10.33
CA GLU A 199 -10.93 21.17 -9.45
C GLU A 199 -10.69 20.39 -8.14
N VAL A 200 -11.08 20.99 -7.02
CA VAL A 200 -10.99 20.38 -5.69
C VAL A 200 -12.33 20.50 -4.99
N ILE A 201 -12.89 19.35 -4.60
CA ILE A 201 -14.22 19.24 -4.02
C ILE A 201 -14.08 18.65 -2.62
N PHE A 202 -14.59 19.34 -1.62
CA PHE A 202 -14.77 18.78 -0.28
C PHE A 202 -16.19 18.21 -0.17
N GLU A 203 -16.30 16.99 0.35
CA GLU A 203 -17.56 16.29 0.54
C GLU A 203 -17.96 16.16 2.01
N SER A 204 -19.18 15.66 2.23
CA SER A 204 -19.70 15.43 3.58
C SER A 204 -18.85 14.39 4.31
N GLY A 205 -18.21 14.81 5.39
CA GLY A 205 -17.26 13.98 6.15
C GLY A 205 -15.86 14.57 6.17
N ALA A 206 -15.55 15.49 5.24
CA ALA A 206 -14.25 16.11 5.18
C ALA A 206 -13.95 16.94 6.43
N GLU A 207 -12.81 16.66 7.07
CA GLU A 207 -12.33 17.41 8.23
C GLU A 207 -10.87 17.81 8.04
N VAL A 208 -10.57 19.10 8.16
CA VAL A 208 -9.22 19.64 7.99
C VAL A 208 -8.83 20.42 9.24
N THR A 209 -7.93 19.86 10.05
CA THR A 209 -7.47 20.49 11.30
C THR A 209 -6.21 21.33 11.11
N GLY A 210 -5.29 20.86 10.29
CA GLY A 210 -4.04 21.57 9.95
C GLY A 210 -4.22 22.46 8.73
N THR A 211 -3.30 23.41 8.52
CA THR A 211 -3.39 24.29 7.35
C THR A 211 -3.20 23.50 6.05
N LEU A 212 -4.22 23.52 5.19
CA LEU A 212 -4.20 22.90 3.87
C LEU A 212 -4.16 23.97 2.80
N THR A 213 -3.08 23.99 2.01
CA THR A 213 -3.01 24.85 0.82
C THR A 213 -3.67 24.15 -0.34
N VAL A 214 -4.70 24.77 -0.91
CA VAL A 214 -5.42 24.26 -2.07
C VAL A 214 -5.09 25.14 -3.26
N THR A 215 -4.40 24.58 -4.25
CA THR A 215 -4.05 25.24 -5.49
C THR A 215 -4.95 24.72 -6.61
N ALA A 216 -5.88 25.53 -7.10
CA ALA A 216 -6.82 25.09 -8.14
C ALA A 216 -7.20 26.20 -9.12
N ASP A 217 -7.71 25.83 -10.30
CA ASP A 217 -8.20 26.81 -11.29
C ASP A 217 -9.56 27.39 -10.86
N GLU A 218 -10.34 26.61 -10.11
CA GLU A 218 -11.63 27.02 -9.56
C GLU A 218 -11.57 27.05 -8.03
N MET A 219 -12.40 27.91 -7.42
CA MET A 219 -12.48 27.99 -5.97
C MET A 219 -13.06 26.66 -5.44
N PRO A 220 -12.49 26.06 -4.37
CA PRO A 220 -12.93 24.75 -3.92
C PRO A 220 -14.39 24.76 -3.49
N GLU A 221 -15.09 23.67 -3.80
CA GLU A 221 -16.46 23.47 -3.35
C GLU A 221 -16.47 22.92 -1.92
N TYR A 222 -17.39 23.41 -1.10
CA TYR A 222 -17.51 22.99 0.30
C TYR A 222 -18.94 22.55 0.61
N PRO A 223 -19.12 21.49 1.42
CA PRO A 223 -20.44 21.08 1.88
C PRO A 223 -20.95 22.07 2.95
N ALA A 224 -22.26 22.09 3.14
CA ALA A 224 -22.88 22.96 4.14
C ALA A 224 -22.35 22.66 5.56
N GLY A 225 -21.82 23.69 6.24
CA GLY A 225 -21.30 23.57 7.60
C GLY A 225 -19.82 23.19 7.71
N PHE A 226 -19.11 23.05 6.58
CA PHE A 226 -17.66 22.84 6.57
C PHE A 226 -16.89 24.03 7.16
N ASP A 227 -15.89 23.75 8.00
CA ASP A 227 -14.99 24.77 8.53
C ASP A 227 -13.80 24.97 7.59
N SER A 228 -13.87 26.02 6.77
CA SER A 228 -12.80 26.37 5.83
C SER A 228 -11.70 27.25 6.43
N SER A 229 -11.69 27.49 7.75
CA SER A 229 -10.70 28.38 8.40
C SER A 229 -9.25 27.91 8.23
N ASN A 230 -9.04 26.61 8.05
CA ASN A 230 -7.73 26.01 7.81
C ASN A 230 -7.36 25.89 6.32
N ILE A 231 -8.24 26.31 5.40
CA ILE A 231 -8.00 26.23 3.96
C ILE A 231 -7.37 27.52 3.46
N ARG A 232 -6.21 27.40 2.83
CA ARG A 232 -5.56 28.48 2.09
C ARG A 232 -5.70 28.21 0.60
N PHE A 233 -6.62 28.92 -0.04
CA PHE A 233 -6.76 28.86 -1.49
C PHE A 233 -5.68 29.70 -2.20
N VAL A 234 -5.13 29.13 -3.28
CA VAL A 234 -4.23 29.78 -4.22
C VAL A 234 -4.75 29.48 -5.63
N GLU A 235 -4.95 30.50 -6.45
CA GLU A 235 -5.35 30.30 -7.84
C GLU A 235 -4.17 29.68 -8.61
N ARG A 236 -4.45 28.61 -9.37
CA ARG A 236 -3.44 27.90 -10.16
C ARG A 236 -3.09 28.63 -11.46
N ASP A 237 -3.96 29.51 -11.95
CA ASP A 237 -3.78 30.27 -13.20
C ASP A 237 -3.43 29.38 -14.43
N GLY A 238 -3.84 28.11 -14.42
CA GLY A 238 -3.49 27.14 -15.46
C GLY A 238 -2.02 26.67 -15.47
N GLU A 239 -1.26 26.95 -14.41
CA GLU A 239 0.07 26.39 -14.19
C GLU A 239 0.02 24.88 -13.85
N SER A 240 1.13 24.18 -14.09
CA SER A 240 1.27 22.78 -13.67
C SER A 240 1.34 22.69 -12.14
N CYS A 241 0.88 21.58 -11.57
CA CYS A 241 1.06 21.23 -10.17
C CYS A 241 2.50 20.77 -9.83
N ARG A 242 3.45 20.97 -10.76
CA ARG A 242 4.88 20.63 -10.64
C ARG A 242 5.73 21.83 -10.26
#